data_AF-A0A956YZ42-F1
#
_entry.id   AF-A0A956YZ42-F1
#
_cell.length_a   1.000
_cell.length_b   1.000
_cell.length_c   1.000
_cell.angle_alpha   90.00
_cell.angle_beta   90.00
_cell.angle_gamma   90.00
#
_symmetry.space_group_name_H-M   'P 1'
#
loop_
_entity.id
_entity.type
_entity.pdbx_description
1 polymer ?
#
loop_
_entity_poly.entity_id
_entity_poly.type
_entity_poly.pdbx_seq_one_letter_code
_entity_poly.pdbx_strand_id
1 'polypeptide(L)'
;INRAVWNENTALTFQPDYADGGRVMLHPNSQGMEIEAIDVRDLLRAQHYDFIKMDIEGAERIVLPACVPYLENVQYLFVEYHDTIGQPQVFVEIVDLMVTTGYHLSVDRVWGSDSPFNTVTINDANMDFQANIFGWRE
;
A
#
# COMPACT_ATOMS: atom_id res chain seq x y z
N ILE A 1 -3.69 -11.13 -14.96
CA ILE A 1 -3.69 -12.13 -13.86
C ILE A 1 -4.86 -11.76 -12.95
N ASN A 2 -5.74 -12.69 -12.58
CA ASN A 2 -6.86 -12.41 -11.67
C ASN A 2 -6.59 -13.01 -10.29
N ARG A 3 -5.58 -12.44 -9.60
CA ARG A 3 -5.11 -12.85 -8.27
C ARG A 3 -4.62 -11.62 -7.51
N ALA A 4 -4.70 -11.63 -6.19
CA ALA A 4 -4.08 -10.60 -5.36
C ALA A 4 -2.55 -10.66 -5.47
N VAL A 5 -1.90 -9.53 -5.22
CA VAL A 5 -0.44 -9.43 -5.12
C VAL A 5 -0.08 -9.23 -3.65
N TRP A 6 0.82 -10.05 -3.14
CA TRP A 6 1.15 -10.11 -1.71
C TRP A 6 2.65 -10.34 -1.49
N ASN A 7 3.10 -10.51 -0.24
CA ASN A 7 4.50 -10.81 0.08
C ASN A 7 4.84 -12.32 0.03
N GLU A 8 3.89 -13.18 -0.32
CA GLU A 8 4.07 -14.62 -0.49
C GLU A 8 2.92 -15.24 -1.30
N ASN A 9 3.14 -16.44 -1.84
CA ASN A 9 2.10 -17.24 -2.48
C ASN A 9 1.22 -17.88 -1.39
N THR A 10 -0.03 -17.42 -1.27
CA THR A 10 -0.93 -17.84 -0.16
C THR A 10 -2.41 -17.64 -0.53
N ALA A 11 -3.31 -18.07 0.36
CA ALA A 11 -4.72 -17.70 0.33
C ALA A 11 -4.97 -16.58 1.34
N LEU A 12 -5.68 -15.53 0.94
CA LEU A 12 -6.05 -14.41 1.79
C LEU A 12 -7.56 -14.39 2.01
N THR A 13 -7.98 -13.95 3.19
CA THR A 13 -9.38 -13.57 3.42
C THR A 13 -9.54 -12.11 3.02
N PHE A 14 -10.36 -11.84 2.01
CA PHE A 14 -10.61 -10.50 1.49
C PHE A 14 -12.04 -10.07 1.78
N GLN A 15 -12.20 -8.85 2.28
CA GLN A 15 -13.51 -8.24 2.47
C GLN A 15 -13.65 -7.06 1.49
N PRO A 16 -14.49 -7.18 0.45
CA PRO A 16 -14.79 -6.06 -0.43
C PRO A 16 -15.59 -4.99 0.32
N ASP A 17 -15.39 -3.73 -0.03
CA ASP A 17 -16.25 -2.62 0.40
C ASP A 17 -17.49 -2.44 -0.49
N TYR A 18 -17.58 -3.24 -1.56
CA TYR A 18 -18.61 -3.18 -2.63
C TYR A 18 -18.61 -1.85 -3.40
N ALA A 19 -17.49 -1.13 -3.37
CA ALA A 19 -17.16 0.03 -4.18
C ALA A 19 -15.86 -0.26 -4.96
N ASP A 20 -14.89 0.67 -4.93
CA ASP A 20 -13.64 0.56 -5.68
C ASP A 20 -12.51 -0.12 -4.88
N GLY A 21 -12.76 -0.51 -3.63
CA GLY A 21 -11.73 -0.97 -2.70
C GLY A 21 -12.04 -2.29 -1.98
N GLY A 22 -11.35 -2.49 -0.87
CA GLY A 22 -11.50 -3.66 0.00
C GLY A 22 -10.22 -3.96 0.76
N ARG A 23 -10.32 -4.81 1.79
CA ARG A 23 -9.19 -5.04 2.70
C ARG A 23 -8.91 -6.51 2.93
N VAL A 24 -7.63 -6.81 3.12
CA VAL A 24 -7.19 -8.13 3.60
C VAL A 24 -7.46 -8.22 5.09
N MET A 25 -8.16 -9.28 5.49
CA MET A 25 -8.48 -9.58 6.87
C MET A 25 -7.36 -10.43 7.48
N LEU A 26 -6.59 -9.85 8.39
CA LEU A 26 -5.42 -10.50 8.98
C LEU A 26 -5.74 -11.35 10.22
N HIS A 27 -6.97 -11.29 10.72
CA HIS A 27 -7.38 -12.05 11.92
C HIS A 27 -8.02 -13.39 11.54
N PRO A 28 -7.69 -14.48 12.25
CA PRO A 28 -8.38 -15.76 12.12
C PRO A 28 -9.90 -15.60 12.35
N ASN A 29 -10.71 -16.28 11.54
CA ASN A 29 -12.18 -16.25 11.59
C ASN A 29 -12.86 -14.94 11.16
N SER A 30 -12.13 -14.05 10.48
CA SER A 30 -12.75 -12.88 9.85
C SER A 30 -13.73 -13.31 8.76
N GLN A 31 -14.85 -12.60 8.62
CA GLN A 31 -15.74 -12.82 7.47
C GLN A 31 -15.14 -12.19 6.22
N GLY A 32 -15.22 -12.91 5.10
CA GLY A 32 -14.70 -12.48 3.82
C GLY A 32 -14.73 -13.62 2.80
N MET A 33 -14.36 -13.31 1.57
CA MET A 33 -14.13 -14.31 0.52
C MET A 33 -12.67 -14.72 0.51
N GLU A 34 -12.41 -16.01 0.27
CA GLU A 34 -11.05 -16.50 0.09
C GLU A 34 -10.58 -16.17 -1.34
N ILE A 35 -9.39 -15.57 -1.45
CA ILE A 35 -8.77 -15.25 -2.73
C ILE A 35 -7.33 -15.77 -2.77
N GLU A 36 -6.90 -16.18 -3.96
CA GLU A 36 -5.51 -16.52 -4.19
C GLU A 36 -4.65 -15.25 -4.29
N ALA A 37 -3.51 -15.28 -3.61
CA ALA A 37 -2.48 -14.27 -3.67
C ALA A 37 -1.17 -14.86 -4.22
N ILE A 38 -0.49 -14.07 -5.03
CA ILE A 38 0.84 -14.39 -5.54
C ILE A 38 1.90 -13.48 -4.94
N ASP A 39 3.10 -14.03 -4.80
CA ASP A 39 4.26 -13.28 -4.33
C ASP A 39 4.64 -12.18 -5.34
N VAL A 40 4.68 -10.93 -4.89
CA VAL A 40 5.07 -9.77 -5.69
C VAL A 40 6.47 -9.95 -6.28
N ARG A 41 7.36 -10.69 -5.61
CA ARG A 41 8.72 -10.94 -6.09
C ARG A 41 8.71 -11.82 -7.33
N ASP A 42 7.76 -12.73 -7.47
CA ASP A 42 7.62 -13.57 -8.66
C ASP A 42 7.18 -12.72 -9.86
N LEU A 43 6.32 -11.71 -9.64
CA LEU A 43 5.92 -10.77 -10.68
C LEU A 43 7.07 -9.85 -11.11
N LEU A 44 7.82 -9.30 -10.14
CA LEU A 44 8.91 -8.36 -10.40
C LEU A 44 10.15 -9.02 -11.01
N ARG A 45 10.36 -10.32 -10.78
CA ARG A 45 11.41 -11.11 -11.47
C ARG A 45 11.07 -11.44 -12.92
N ALA A 46 9.79 -11.61 -13.23
CA ALA A 46 9.37 -12.16 -14.51
C ALA A 46 9.58 -11.19 -15.69
N GLN A 47 9.58 -9.88 -15.42
CA GLN A 47 9.78 -8.84 -16.43
C GLN A 47 10.19 -7.50 -15.81
N HIS A 48 10.60 -6.57 -16.66
CA HIS A 48 10.90 -5.20 -16.30
C HIS A 48 9.63 -4.35 -16.16
N TYR A 49 9.62 -3.42 -15.18
CA TYR A 49 8.55 -2.45 -15.00
C TYR A 49 9.15 -1.06 -14.83
N ASP A 50 8.86 -0.14 -15.74
CA ASP A 50 9.29 1.26 -15.63
C ASP A 50 8.51 2.01 -14.54
N PHE A 51 7.29 1.57 -14.26
CA PHE A 51 6.35 2.23 -13.35
C PHE A 51 5.60 1.20 -12.48
N ILE A 52 5.50 1.47 -11.18
CA ILE A 52 4.64 0.72 -10.24
C ILE A 52 3.64 1.68 -9.58
N LYS A 53 2.33 1.38 -9.69
CA LYS A 53 1.29 1.96 -8.84
C LYS A 53 1.00 1.00 -7.69
N MET A 54 1.12 1.47 -6.46
CA MET A 54 0.73 0.73 -5.27
C MET A 54 -0.38 1.47 -4.54
N ASP A 55 -1.57 0.91 -4.61
CA ASP A 55 -2.79 1.40 -3.98
C ASP A 55 -3.58 0.14 -3.66
N ILE A 56 -3.37 -0.33 -2.42
CA ILE A 56 -3.77 -1.64 -1.93
C ILE A 56 -4.33 -1.52 -0.51
N GLU A 57 -4.97 -0.39 -0.20
CA GLU A 57 -5.88 -0.23 0.93
C GLU A 57 -5.26 -0.59 2.29
N GLY A 58 -4.03 -0.15 2.53
CA GLY A 58 -3.27 -0.36 3.77
C GLY A 58 -2.31 -1.56 3.74
N ALA A 59 -2.36 -2.37 2.69
CA ALA A 59 -1.43 -3.48 2.50
C ALA A 59 -0.02 -3.06 2.07
N GLU A 60 0.20 -1.76 1.79
CA GLU A 60 1.50 -1.19 1.38
C GLU A 60 2.58 -1.58 2.38
N ARG A 61 2.25 -1.57 3.68
CA ARG A 61 3.18 -1.92 4.77
C ARG A 61 3.72 -3.35 4.72
N ILE A 62 3.03 -4.25 4.03
CA ILE A 62 3.42 -5.66 3.88
C ILE A 62 4.04 -5.91 2.51
N VAL A 63 3.44 -5.36 1.46
CA VAL A 63 3.85 -5.65 0.08
C VAL A 63 5.04 -4.81 -0.36
N LEU A 64 5.09 -3.52 -0.03
CA LEU A 64 6.17 -2.62 -0.47
C LEU A 64 7.56 -3.09 -0.01
N PRO A 65 7.77 -3.55 1.24
CA PRO A 65 9.06 -4.09 1.66
C PRO A 65 9.53 -5.30 0.86
N ALA A 66 8.60 -6.14 0.37
CA ALA A 66 8.94 -7.29 -0.46
C ALA A 66 9.41 -6.88 -1.86
N CYS A 67 9.07 -5.67 -2.33
CA CYS A 67 9.50 -5.14 -3.62
C CYS A 67 10.96 -4.66 -3.62
N VAL A 68 11.54 -4.32 -2.46
CA VAL A 68 12.85 -3.64 -2.32
C VAL A 68 13.96 -4.22 -3.22
N PRO A 69 14.17 -5.55 -3.31
CA PRO A 69 15.23 -6.11 -4.14
C PRO A 69 15.10 -5.84 -5.65
N TYR A 70 13.94 -5.34 -6.10
CA TYR A 70 13.61 -5.10 -7.50
C TYR A 70 13.39 -3.62 -7.81
N LEU A 71 13.19 -2.78 -6.79
CA LEU A 71 12.90 -1.35 -6.97
C LEU A 71 14.06 -0.59 -7.64
N GLU A 72 15.28 -1.12 -7.59
CA GLU A 72 16.41 -0.49 -8.28
C GLU A 72 16.20 -0.34 -9.80
N ASN A 73 15.37 -1.20 -10.38
CA ASN A 73 15.06 -1.22 -11.82
C ASN A 73 13.73 -0.53 -12.15
N VAL A 74 13.09 0.14 -11.18
CA VAL A 74 11.79 0.78 -11.36
C VAL A 74 11.99 2.29 -11.33
N GLN A 75 11.82 2.94 -12.49
CA GLN A 75 12.08 4.38 -12.62
C GLN A 75 11.10 5.24 -11.82
N TYR A 76 9.83 4.82 -11.77
CA TYR A 76 8.75 5.56 -11.13
C TYR A 76 7.95 4.65 -10.19
N LEU A 77 7.76 5.11 -8.95
CA LEU A 77 6.98 4.41 -7.94
C LEU A 77 5.92 5.37 -7.37
N PHE A 78 4.67 4.96 -7.41
CA PHE A 78 3.57 5.63 -6.74
C PHE A 78 3.06 4.75 -5.61
N VAL A 79 2.86 5.35 -4.43
CA VAL A 79 2.25 4.68 -3.27
C VAL A 79 1.14 5.57 -2.71
N GLU A 80 -0.09 5.06 -2.63
CA GLU A 80 -1.16 5.69 -1.87
C GLU A 80 -1.12 5.19 -0.43
N TYR A 81 -0.77 6.08 0.49
CA TYR A 81 -0.70 5.77 1.92
C TYR A 81 -2.06 5.92 2.57
N HIS A 82 -2.48 4.85 3.26
CA HIS A 82 -3.76 4.73 3.96
C HIS A 82 -3.54 4.67 5.48
N ASP A 83 -3.77 5.79 6.20
CA ASP A 83 -3.65 5.81 7.66
C ASP A 83 -4.98 5.37 8.30
N THR A 84 -4.99 4.19 8.91
CA THR A 84 -6.19 3.59 9.50
C THR A 84 -6.15 3.68 11.02
N ILE A 85 -7.22 4.19 11.61
CA ILE A 85 -7.34 4.29 13.06
C ILE A 85 -7.19 2.92 13.73
N GLY A 86 -6.32 2.86 14.73
CA GLY A 86 -6.03 1.65 15.50
C GLY A 86 -4.99 0.73 14.85
N GLN A 87 -4.42 1.11 13.69
CA GLN A 87 -3.23 0.48 13.14
C GLN A 87 -1.98 1.32 13.46
N PRO A 88 -0.78 0.71 13.48
CA PRO A 88 0.46 1.47 13.52
C PRO A 88 0.56 2.39 12.30
N GLN A 89 0.92 3.65 12.51
CA GLN A 89 1.28 4.55 11.43
C GLN A 89 2.60 4.06 10.82
N VAL A 90 2.62 3.91 9.49
CA VAL A 90 3.79 3.39 8.75
C VAL A 90 4.34 4.37 7.72
N PHE A 91 3.90 5.64 7.79
CA PHE A 91 4.31 6.67 6.84
C PHE A 91 5.84 6.84 6.81
N VAL A 92 6.49 6.80 7.99
CA VAL A 92 7.94 6.95 8.11
C VAL A 92 8.65 5.78 7.43
N GLU A 93 8.17 4.55 7.64
CA GLU A 93 8.73 3.34 7.06
C GLU A 93 8.60 3.34 5.54
N ILE A 94 7.48 3.79 4.99
CA ILE A 94 7.29 3.91 3.54
C ILE A 94 8.24 4.95 2.96
N VAL A 95 8.31 6.14 3.56
CA VAL A 95 9.18 7.23 3.10
C VAL A 95 10.65 6.83 3.19
N ASP A 96 11.07 6.27 4.31
CA ASP A 96 12.44 5.80 4.52
C ASP A 96 12.82 4.72 3.49
N LEU A 97 11.94 3.75 3.27
CA LEU A 97 12.14 2.71 2.26
C LEU A 97 12.33 3.31 0.87
N MET A 98 11.47 4.23 0.44
CA MET A 98 11.57 4.83 -0.88
C MET A 98 12.84 5.70 -1.01
N VAL A 99 13.18 6.51 0.00
CA VAL A 99 14.41 7.33 -0.02
C VAL A 99 15.67 6.47 -0.01
N THR A 100 15.74 5.44 0.84
CA THR A 100 16.90 4.56 0.95
C THR A 100 17.07 3.65 -0.26
N THR A 101 15.98 3.36 -0.98
CA THR A 101 16.02 2.75 -2.32
C THR A 101 16.25 3.77 -3.43
N GLY A 102 16.61 5.02 -3.12
CA GLY A 102 17.13 6.01 -4.06
C GLY A 102 16.08 6.79 -4.85
N TYR A 103 14.83 6.84 -4.39
CA TYR A 103 13.82 7.71 -4.99
C TYR A 103 13.90 9.13 -4.41
N HIS A 104 13.75 10.12 -5.29
CA HIS A 104 13.34 11.47 -4.91
C HIS A 104 11.82 11.51 -4.78
N LEU A 105 11.32 12.17 -3.72
CA LEU A 105 9.91 12.11 -3.36
C LEU A 105 9.17 13.44 -3.53
N SER A 106 7.91 13.34 -3.91
CA SER A 106 6.89 14.37 -3.75
C SER A 106 5.69 13.76 -3.03
N VAL A 107 5.08 14.50 -2.10
CA VAL A 107 3.98 13.99 -1.27
C VAL A 107 2.81 14.97 -1.33
N ASP A 108 1.65 14.48 -1.73
CA ASP A 108 0.42 15.24 -1.79
C ASP A 108 -0.60 14.69 -0.78
N ARG A 109 -1.26 15.59 -0.05
CA ARG A 109 -2.40 15.24 0.81
C ARG A 109 -3.61 14.90 -0.08
N VAL A 110 -4.15 13.71 0.08
CA VAL A 110 -5.43 13.29 -0.55
C VAL A 110 -6.59 13.60 0.38
N TRP A 111 -6.49 13.12 1.63
CA TRP A 111 -7.51 13.31 2.64
C TRP A 111 -6.88 13.54 4.01
N GLY A 112 -7.57 14.26 4.86
CA GLY A 112 -7.18 14.45 6.25
C GLY A 112 -7.90 15.61 6.89
N SER A 113 -7.66 15.79 8.19
CA SER A 113 -8.26 16.88 8.96
C SER A 113 -7.72 18.24 8.51
N ASP A 114 -8.59 19.21 8.26
CA ASP A 114 -8.18 20.59 7.97
C ASP A 114 -7.70 21.35 9.22
N SER A 115 -8.09 20.89 10.41
CA SER A 115 -7.65 21.44 11.70
C SER A 115 -7.33 20.31 12.68
N PRO A 116 -6.24 19.55 12.46
CA PRO A 116 -5.94 18.33 13.21
C PRO A 116 -5.73 18.56 14.70
N PHE A 117 -5.32 19.77 15.11
CA PHE A 117 -5.18 20.14 16.53
C PHE A 117 -6.51 20.45 17.24
N ASN A 118 -7.61 20.63 16.49
CA ASN A 118 -8.92 20.92 17.04
C ASN A 118 -9.83 19.69 16.99
N THR A 119 -9.89 19.02 15.84
CA THR A 119 -10.74 17.85 15.64
C THR A 119 -10.12 16.98 14.56
N VAL A 120 -9.97 15.69 14.87
CA VAL A 120 -9.57 14.67 13.91
C VAL A 120 -10.82 14.16 13.21
N THR A 121 -10.86 14.32 11.88
CA THR A 121 -11.91 13.77 11.01
C THR A 121 -11.52 12.34 10.62
N ILE A 122 -12.45 11.41 10.82
CA ILE A 122 -12.32 10.01 10.40
C ILE A 122 -13.35 9.78 9.28
N ASN A 123 -12.93 9.20 8.16
CA ASN A 123 -13.82 8.88 7.04
C ASN A 123 -14.55 7.53 7.24
N ASP A 124 -15.44 7.20 6.31
CA ASP A 124 -16.24 5.97 6.36
C ASP A 124 -15.40 4.68 6.26
N ALA A 125 -14.17 4.77 5.76
CA ALA A 125 -13.21 3.65 5.70
C ALA A 125 -12.44 3.45 7.02
N ASN A 126 -12.72 4.25 8.05
CA ASN A 126 -12.01 4.30 9.34
C ASN A 126 -10.57 4.85 9.22
N MET A 127 -10.34 5.77 8.28
CA MET A 127 -9.07 6.45 8.06
C MET A 127 -9.10 7.91 8.51
N ASP A 128 -8.01 8.42 9.07
CA ASP A 128 -7.86 9.82 9.48
C ASP A 128 -6.90 10.63 8.59
N PHE A 129 -6.09 9.95 7.77
CA PHE A 129 -5.18 10.57 6.81
C PHE A 129 -4.95 9.68 5.58
N GLN A 130 -4.80 10.32 4.42
CA GLN A 130 -4.44 9.66 3.16
C GLN A 130 -3.51 10.57 2.36
N ALA A 131 -2.46 9.99 1.77
CA ALA A 131 -1.49 10.74 0.99
C ALA A 131 -1.01 9.98 -0.23
N ASN A 132 -0.75 10.71 -1.31
CA ASN A 132 -0.05 10.21 -2.47
C ASN A 132 1.43 10.47 -2.31
N ILE A 133 2.24 9.41 -2.40
CA ILE A 133 3.69 9.47 -2.35
C ILE A 133 4.21 9.11 -3.73
N PHE A 134 4.76 10.09 -4.43
CA PHE A 134 5.36 9.94 -5.75
C PHE A 134 6.87 9.82 -5.60
N GLY A 135 7.46 8.81 -6.24
CA GLY A 135 8.90 8.58 -6.27
C GLY A 135 9.43 8.48 -7.69
N TRP A 136 10.55 9.13 -7.98
CA TRP A 136 11.30 8.98 -9.24
C TRP A 136 12.81 8.91 -9.00
N ARG A 137 13.53 8.29 -9.93
CA ARG A 137 14.99 8.21 -9.95
C ARG A 137 15.52 8.92 -11.20
N GLU A 138 16.66 9.59 -11.06
CA GLU A 138 17.39 10.23 -12.17
C GLU A 138 18.36 9.28 -12.84
#